data_AF-L7KMX8-F1
#
_entry.id   AF-L7KMX8-F1
#
_cell.length_a   1.000
_cell.length_b   1.000
_cell.length_c   1.000
_cell.angle_alpha   90.00
_cell.angle_beta   90.00
_cell.angle_gamma   90.00
#
_symmetry.space_group_name_H-M   'P 1'
#
loop_
_entity.id
_entity.type
_entity.pdbx_description
1 polymer ?
#
loop_
_entity_poly.entity_id
_entity_poly.type
_entity_poly.pdbx_seq_one_letter_code
_entity_poly.pdbx_strand_id
1 'polypeptide(L)' 'MLEDLNKAAKKSGLHVAPGKKKDTYSVRKAKSGKLIAKNIDADEVKKIIKDRK' A
#
# COMPACT_ATOMS: atom_id res chain seq x y z
N MET A 1 -5.66 -8.46 7.51
CA MET A 1 -5.03 -8.35 6.17
C MET A 1 -4.69 -6.91 5.77
N LEU A 2 -5.67 -6.00 5.66
CA LEU A 2 -5.37 -4.58 5.30
C LEU A 2 -4.52 -3.88 6.38
N GLU A 3 -4.81 -4.12 7.66
CA GLU A 3 -4.05 -3.56 8.78
C GLU A 3 -2.60 -4.03 8.81
N ASP A 4 -2.33 -5.31 8.57
CA ASP A 4 -0.98 -5.85 8.43
C ASP A 4 -0.20 -5.21 7.27
N LEU A 5 -0.83 -5.11 6.10
CA LEU A 5 -0.22 -4.45 4.94
C LEU A 5 0.08 -2.98 5.22
N ASN A 6 -0.85 -2.27 5.88
CA ASN A 6 -0.64 -0.87 6.24
C ASN A 6 0.46 -0.70 7.30
N LYS A 7 0.53 -1.61 8.28
CA LYS A 7 1.59 -1.62 9.32
C LYS A 7 2.96 -1.88 8.72
N ALA A 8 3.07 -2.80 7.76
CA ALA A 8 4.29 -3.05 7.00
C ALA A 8 4.66 -1.84 6.12
N ALA A 9 3.69 -1.28 5.40
CA ALA A 9 3.90 -0.11 4.54
C ALA A 9 4.35 1.13 5.32
N LYS A 10 3.80 1.37 6.52
CA LYS A 10 4.21 2.49 7.38
C LYS A 10 5.70 2.47 7.69
N LYS A 11 6.31 1.30 7.87
CA LYS A 11 7.77 1.17 8.08
C LYS A 11 8.57 1.68 6.89
N SER A 12 8.05 1.50 5.67
CA SER A 12 8.65 2.00 4.42
C SER A 12 8.14 3.40 4.00
N GLY A 13 7.48 4.14 4.90
CA GLY A 13 6.95 5.48 4.61
C GLY A 13 5.75 5.50 3.65
N LEU A 14 5.02 4.40 3.57
CA LEU A 14 3.84 4.20 2.72
C LEU A 14 2.57 4.07 3.57
N HIS A 15 1.43 4.33 2.95
CA HIS A 15 0.09 4.18 3.52
C HIS A 15 -0.75 3.32 2.58
N VAL A 16 -1.34 2.25 3.10
CA VAL A 16 -2.22 1.35 2.32
C VAL A 16 -3.67 1.60 2.72
N ALA A 17 -4.49 1.87 1.72
CA ALA A 17 -5.92 2.08 1.84
C ALA A 17 -6.69 1.04 1.01
N PRO A 18 -7.96 0.74 1.33
CA PRO A 18 -8.79 -0.12 0.49
C PRO A 18 -8.97 0.51 -0.91
N GLY A 19 -8.92 -0.34 -1.92
CA GLY A 19 -9.15 0.03 -3.32
C GLY A 19 -10.64 0.16 -3.63
N LYS A 20 -10.94 0.64 -4.84
CA LYS A 20 -12.33 0.82 -5.30
C LYS A 20 -12.96 -0.51 -5.73
N LYS A 21 -12.16 -1.49 -6.15
CA LYS A 21 -12.61 -2.85 -6.47
C LYS A 21 -12.42 -3.77 -5.27
N LYS A 22 -13.26 -4.81 -5.21
CA LYS A 22 -13.14 -5.88 -4.21
C LYS A 22 -11.73 -6.48 -4.25
N ASP A 23 -11.17 -6.75 -3.07
CA ASP A 23 -9.83 -7.33 -2.88
C ASP A 23 -8.65 -6.52 -3.44
N THR A 24 -8.88 -5.26 -3.84
CA THR A 24 -7.81 -4.35 -4.27
C THR A 24 -7.47 -3.32 -3.20
N TYR A 25 -6.29 -2.74 -3.33
CA TYR A 25 -5.70 -1.78 -2.42
C TYR A 25 -5.14 -0.58 -3.18
N SER A 26 -4.94 0.52 -2.46
CA SER A 26 -4.27 1.72 -2.95
C SER A 26 -3.11 2.06 -2.03
N VAL A 27 -1.98 2.39 -2.63
CA VAL A 27 -0.74 2.71 -1.92
C VAL A 27 -0.40 4.18 -2.15
N ARG A 28 -0.18 4.92 -1.07
CA ARG A 28 0.17 6.34 -1.07
C ARG A 28 1.45 6.58 -0.25
N LYS A 29 2.19 7.64 -0.55
CA LYS A 29 3.26 8.11 0.35
C LYS A 29 2.64 8.62 1.65
N ALA A 30 3.13 8.13 2.79
CA ALA A 30 2.61 8.54 4.10
C ALA A 30 2.86 10.04 4.39
N LYS A 31 4.03 10.57 4.00
CA LYS A 31 4.41 11.99 4.24
C LYS A 31 3.70 13.01 3.35
N SER A 32 3.41 12.65 2.10
CA SER A 32 2.96 13.61 1.07
C SER A 32 1.56 13.31 0.54
N GLY A 33 1.01 12.13 0.84
CA GLY A 33 -0.27 11.68 0.28
C GLY A 33 -0.22 11.33 -1.21
N LYS A 34 0.93 11.50 -1.89
CA LYS A 34 1.12 11.17 -3.30
C LYS A 34 0.73 9.73 -3.59
N LEU A 35 -0.17 9.54 -4.55
CA LEU A 35 -0.58 8.22 -5.03
C LEU A 35 0.62 7.53 -5.70
N ILE A 36 0.93 6.32 -5.26
CA ILE A 36 1.97 5.49 -5.86
C ILE A 36 1.32 4.42 -6.74
N ALA A 37 0.30 3.75 -6.21
CA ALA A 37 -0.46 2.76 -6.94
C ALA A 37 -1.92 2.78 -6.49
N LYS A 38 -2.83 2.43 -7.39
CA LYS A 38 -4.26 2.24 -7.09
C LYS A 38 -4.73 0.94 -7.70
N ASN A 39 -5.68 0.31 -7.05
CA ASN A 39 -6.40 -0.83 -7.58
C ASN A 39 -5.51 -2.06 -7.84
N ILE A 40 -4.56 -2.30 -6.93
CA ILE A 40 -3.59 -3.39 -6.96
C ILE A 40 -3.89 -4.43 -5.87
N ASP A 41 -3.52 -5.67 -6.09
CA ASP A 41 -3.72 -6.77 -5.15
C ASP A 41 -2.73 -6.73 -3.98
N ALA A 42 -3.01 -7.51 -2.93
CA ALA A 42 -2.17 -7.59 -1.73
C ALA A 42 -0.71 -7.98 -2.02
N ASP A 43 -0.48 -8.82 -3.03
CA ASP A 43 0.86 -9.27 -3.40
C ASP A 43 1.69 -8.13 -4.02
N GLU A 44 1.09 -7.38 -4.94
CA GLU A 44 1.69 -6.19 -5.54
C GLU A 44 1.98 -5.11 -4.49
N VAL A 45 1.10 -4.94 -3.49
CA VAL A 45 1.37 -4.06 -2.34
C VAL A 45 2.62 -4.52 -1.60
N LYS A 46 2.76 -5.82 -1.30
CA LYS A 46 3.96 -6.36 -0.64
C LYS A 46 5.21 -6.15 -1.46
N LYS A 47 5.13 -6.31 -2.79
CA LYS A 47 6.24 -6.09 -3.71
C LYS A 47 6.71 -4.63 -3.68
N ILE A 48 5.77 -3.67 -3.70
CA ILE A 48 6.09 -2.23 -3.56
C ILE A 48 6.71 -1.90 -2.19
N ILE A 49 6.22 -2.52 -1.11
CA ILE A 49 6.78 -2.33 0.23
C ILE A 49 8.22 -2.88 0.30
N LYS A 50 8.47 -4.03 -0.34
CA LYS A 50 9.79 -4.70 -0.36
C LYS A 50 10.81 -3.97 -1.25
N ASP A 51 10.39 -3.46 -2.40
CA ASP A 51 11.23 -2.66 -3.32
C ASP A 51 11.76 -1.38 -2.66
N ARG A 52 10.99 -0.80 -1.73
CA ARG A 52 11.38 0.38 -0.95
C ARG A 52 12.10 0.10 0.37
N LYS A 53 12.42 -1.16 0.66
CA LYS A 53 13.09 -1.55 1.90
C LYS A 53 14.60 -1.32 1.81
#